data_AF-A0A4Y2P0G5-F1
#
_entry.id   AF-A0A4Y2P0G5-F1
#
_cell.length_a   1.000
_cell.length_b   1.000
_cell.length_c   1.000
_cell.angle_alpha   90.00
_cell.angle_beta   90.00
_cell.angle_gamma   90.00
#
_symmetry.space_group_name_H-M   'P 1'
#
loop_
_entity.id
_entity.type
_entity.pdbx_description
1 polymer ?
#
loop_
_entity_poly.entity_id
_entity_poly.type
_entity_poly.pdbx_seq_one_letter_code
_entity_poly.pdbx_strand_id
1 'polypeptide(L)'
;MASAVSVVAKALKTQGIKYAFGVVGIPIAEVASALQEVGIKYIGMRNEQSASYAAGVAGYLTRTPGLCLVVSGPGFVHALGGMSNAQVNGWPMIVIGGSCGRDQEGFGGFQEFPQVESARLYSKYTCRPADISHIPFHVEKAVRQSTFGRPGASYIDLAADVIAQERPESSIEYPSKCPEPPISLAPPSLIKSLNDVLSTAERPLVIIGKGSSYGHAENPVRQFIEQHQIPFLPTPMGKGVVSDRSPLCVSSARSKSVICLFFY
;
A
#
# COMPACT_ATOMS: atom_id res chain seq x y z
N MET A 1 27.27 2.78 -17.60
CA MET A 1 27.12 2.26 -16.23
C MET A 1 25.74 2.64 -15.73
N ALA A 2 25.12 1.79 -14.94
CA ALA A 2 23.84 2.04 -14.28
C ALA A 2 24.12 2.53 -12.86
N SER A 3 23.62 3.73 -12.52
CA SER A 3 23.69 4.27 -11.15
C SER A 3 22.51 3.77 -10.33
N ALA A 4 22.67 3.67 -9.01
CA ALA A 4 21.58 3.16 -8.16
C ALA A 4 20.30 3.99 -8.28
N VAL A 5 20.41 5.30 -8.44
CA VAL A 5 19.27 6.21 -8.63
C VAL A 5 18.48 5.90 -9.90
N SER A 6 19.16 5.59 -11.01
CA SER A 6 18.49 5.26 -12.27
C SER A 6 17.86 3.86 -12.22
N VAL A 7 18.52 2.92 -11.53
CA VAL A 7 18.00 1.56 -11.30
C VAL A 7 16.73 1.59 -10.45
N VAL A 8 16.70 2.36 -9.35
CA VAL A 8 15.51 2.55 -8.51
C VAL A 8 14.36 3.12 -9.35
N ALA A 9 14.62 4.19 -10.10
CA ALA A 9 13.60 4.85 -10.90
C ALA A 9 13.04 3.92 -11.98
N LYS A 10 13.91 3.24 -12.74
CA LYS A 10 13.52 2.26 -13.76
C LYS A 10 12.75 1.09 -13.17
N ALA A 11 13.18 0.54 -12.04
CA ALA A 11 12.47 -0.55 -11.36
C ALA A 11 11.05 -0.13 -10.93
N LEU A 12 10.89 1.04 -10.31
CA LEU A 12 9.58 1.55 -9.89
C LEU A 12 8.68 1.83 -11.10
N LYS A 13 9.25 2.38 -12.18
CA LYS A 13 8.51 2.61 -13.43
C LYS A 13 8.03 1.30 -14.06
N THR A 14 8.88 0.28 -14.12
CA THR A 14 8.55 -1.05 -14.63
C THR A 14 7.40 -1.68 -13.83
N GLN A 15 7.39 -1.49 -12.51
CA GLN A 15 6.30 -1.97 -11.66
C GLN A 15 5.02 -1.11 -11.74
N GLY A 16 5.02 -0.05 -12.56
CA GLY A 16 3.84 0.75 -12.87
C GLY A 16 3.57 1.89 -11.90
N ILE A 17 4.50 2.23 -11.00
CA ILE A 17 4.38 3.37 -10.10
C ILE A 17 4.20 4.66 -10.91
N LYS A 18 3.23 5.49 -10.52
CA LYS A 18 2.87 6.73 -11.23
C LYS A 18 3.10 8.00 -10.42
N TYR A 19 2.93 7.91 -9.10
CA TYR A 19 2.96 9.05 -8.19
C TYR A 19 3.93 8.77 -7.05
N ALA A 20 4.77 9.76 -6.77
CA ALA A 20 5.70 9.78 -5.65
C ALA A 20 5.46 11.04 -4.82
N PHE A 21 5.44 10.90 -3.50
CA PHE A 21 5.23 11.99 -2.56
C PHE A 21 6.38 12.00 -1.57
N GLY A 22 6.90 13.16 -1.19
CA GLY A 22 8.00 13.16 -0.24
C GLY A 22 8.50 14.51 0.15
N VAL A 23 9.48 14.50 1.06
CA VAL A 23 10.33 15.63 1.38
C VAL A 23 11.73 15.23 0.93
N VAL A 24 12.29 15.95 -0.03
CA VAL A 24 13.63 15.64 -0.56
C VAL A 24 14.72 16.04 0.43
N GLY A 25 15.76 15.21 0.48
CA GLY A 25 17.02 15.49 1.16
C GLY A 25 18.02 14.37 0.91
N ILE A 26 19.25 14.55 1.35
CA ILE A 26 20.30 13.53 1.19
C ILE A 26 19.96 12.34 2.12
N PRO A 27 20.12 11.09 1.68
CA PRO A 27 20.73 10.64 0.42
C PRO A 27 19.74 10.39 -0.74
N ILE A 28 18.43 10.66 -0.60
CA ILE A 28 17.41 10.29 -1.60
C ILE A 28 17.05 11.39 -2.61
N ALA A 29 17.68 12.57 -2.52
CA ALA A 29 17.35 13.71 -3.37
C ALA A 29 17.51 13.37 -4.87
N GLU A 30 18.57 12.65 -5.24
CA GLU A 30 18.83 12.24 -6.62
C GLU A 30 17.82 11.20 -7.13
N VAL A 31 17.30 10.34 -6.23
CA VAL A 31 16.21 9.43 -6.58
C VAL A 31 14.97 10.21 -7.00
N ALA A 32 14.62 11.31 -6.30
CA ALA A 32 13.47 12.13 -6.67
C ALA A 32 13.61 12.75 -8.07
N SER A 33 14.83 13.16 -8.47
CA SER A 33 15.11 13.63 -9.82
C SER A 33 14.97 12.50 -10.85
N ALA A 34 15.58 11.35 -10.61
CA ALA A 34 15.52 10.20 -11.51
C ALA A 34 14.08 9.67 -11.72
N LEU A 35 13.23 9.72 -10.68
CA LEU A 35 11.80 9.38 -10.79
C LEU A 35 11.10 10.28 -11.82
N GLN A 36 11.39 11.58 -11.81
CA GLN A 36 10.78 12.53 -12.73
C GLN A 36 11.22 12.28 -14.18
N GLU A 37 12.50 11.95 -14.39
CA GLU A 37 13.06 11.65 -15.72
C GLU A 37 12.38 10.43 -16.39
N VAL A 38 12.01 9.41 -15.60
CA VAL A 38 11.26 8.24 -16.10
C VAL A 38 9.73 8.48 -16.14
N GLY A 39 9.28 9.70 -15.87
CA GLY A 39 7.89 10.12 -15.94
C GLY A 39 7.03 9.67 -14.76
N ILE A 40 7.62 9.43 -13.58
CA ILE A 40 6.88 9.32 -12.32
C ILE A 40 6.64 10.73 -11.79
N LYS A 41 5.38 11.08 -11.53
CA LYS A 41 5.03 12.41 -11.03
C LYS A 41 5.46 12.53 -9.57
N TYR A 42 6.47 13.35 -9.32
CA TYR A 42 6.89 13.69 -7.96
C TYR A 42 6.10 14.89 -7.43
N ILE A 43 5.58 14.76 -6.21
CA ILE A 43 4.87 15.81 -5.48
C ILE A 43 5.64 16.10 -4.20
N GLY A 44 6.40 17.19 -4.23
CA GLY A 44 7.10 17.70 -3.06
C GLY A 44 6.11 18.16 -1.99
N MET A 45 6.30 17.67 -0.77
CA MET A 45 5.51 18.00 0.41
C MET A 45 6.36 18.77 1.42
N ARG A 46 5.71 19.33 2.44
CA ARG A 46 6.39 20.08 3.52
C ARG A 46 6.62 19.26 4.79
N ASN A 47 6.06 18.05 4.84
CA ASN A 47 6.19 17.13 5.95
C ASN A 47 5.98 15.68 5.47
N GLU A 48 6.79 14.75 5.98
CA GLU A 48 6.76 13.34 5.58
C GLU A 48 5.50 12.61 6.04
N GLN A 49 4.88 13.05 7.14
CA GLN A 49 3.58 12.53 7.58
C GLN A 49 2.51 12.83 6.52
N SER A 50 2.44 14.06 6.03
CA SER A 50 1.51 14.43 4.94
C SER A 50 1.82 13.66 3.65
N ALA A 51 3.11 13.50 3.33
CA ALA A 51 3.55 12.74 2.15
C ALA A 51 3.12 11.27 2.22
N SER A 52 3.31 10.64 3.38
CA SER A 52 2.97 9.23 3.59
C SER A 52 1.45 8.99 3.56
N TYR A 53 0.63 9.90 4.09
CA TYR A 53 -0.83 9.84 3.93
C TYR A 53 -1.27 10.00 2.47
N ALA A 54 -0.70 10.96 1.75
CA ALA A 54 -1.01 11.18 0.34
C ALA A 54 -0.63 9.97 -0.52
N ALA A 55 0.52 9.36 -0.27
CA ALA A 55 0.94 8.12 -0.92
C ALA A 55 -0.06 6.98 -0.64
N GLY A 56 -0.48 6.80 0.61
CA GLY A 56 -1.49 5.80 0.96
C GLY A 56 -2.82 5.99 0.22
N VAL A 57 -3.31 7.24 0.13
CA VAL A 57 -4.56 7.56 -0.59
C VAL A 57 -4.41 7.36 -2.10
N ALA A 58 -3.29 7.76 -2.69
CA ALA A 58 -3.02 7.50 -4.11
C ALA A 58 -3.00 5.99 -4.40
N GLY A 59 -2.43 5.21 -3.48
CA GLY A 59 -2.48 3.76 -3.48
C GLY A 59 -3.90 3.20 -3.54
N TYR A 60 -4.73 3.67 -2.60
CA TYR A 60 -6.13 3.29 -2.51
C TYR A 60 -6.93 3.61 -3.79
N LEU A 61 -6.80 4.84 -4.31
CA LEU A 61 -7.59 5.31 -5.45
C LEU A 61 -7.17 4.69 -6.78
N THR A 62 -5.87 4.38 -6.94
CA THR A 62 -5.35 3.91 -8.23
C THR A 62 -5.10 2.41 -8.30
N ARG A 63 -5.23 1.70 -7.16
CA ARG A 63 -4.86 0.28 -6.97
C ARG A 63 -3.42 -0.08 -7.31
N THR A 64 -2.61 0.93 -7.61
CA THR A 64 -1.16 0.82 -7.78
C THR A 64 -0.53 1.42 -6.53
N PRO A 65 0.50 0.80 -5.92
CA PRO A 65 1.07 1.34 -4.70
C PRO A 65 1.49 2.81 -4.86
N GLY A 66 1.07 3.66 -3.93
CA GLY A 66 1.59 5.02 -3.86
C GLY A 66 2.98 5.01 -3.25
N LEU A 67 3.92 5.76 -3.85
CA LEU A 67 5.29 5.85 -3.36
C LEU A 67 5.45 7.04 -2.42
N CYS A 68 5.97 6.81 -1.22
CA CYS A 68 6.47 7.83 -0.32
C CYS A 68 8.00 7.79 -0.28
N LEU A 69 8.66 8.91 -0.52
CA LEU A 69 10.12 9.03 -0.50
C LEU A 69 10.54 9.94 0.66
N VAL A 70 11.40 9.43 1.55
CA VAL A 70 11.82 10.14 2.78
C VAL A 70 13.31 9.96 3.06
N VAL A 71 13.87 10.91 3.81
CA VAL A 71 15.26 10.86 4.27
C VAL A 71 15.42 9.93 5.48
N SER A 72 16.67 9.79 5.93
CA SER A 72 17.06 9.01 7.10
C SER A 72 16.45 9.50 8.40
N GLY A 73 16.41 8.60 9.39
CA GLY A 73 16.09 8.87 10.79
C GLY A 73 14.76 9.59 10.95
N PRO A 74 14.75 10.90 11.29
CA PRO A 74 13.53 11.66 11.52
C PRO A 74 12.56 11.66 10.32
N GLY A 75 13.07 11.67 9.08
CA GLY A 75 12.22 11.65 7.89
C GLY A 75 11.38 10.36 7.82
N PHE A 76 12.02 9.22 8.06
CA PHE A 76 11.34 7.94 8.17
C PHE A 76 10.39 7.87 9.38
N VAL A 77 10.81 8.35 10.55
CA VAL A 77 9.97 8.37 11.76
C VAL A 77 8.66 9.14 11.52
N HIS A 78 8.71 10.27 10.83
CA HIS A 78 7.51 11.03 10.46
C HIS A 78 6.60 10.29 9.47
N ALA A 79 7.14 9.39 8.63
CA ALA A 79 6.37 8.57 7.70
C ALA A 79 5.64 7.39 8.36
N LEU A 80 6.04 6.98 9.57
CA LEU A 80 5.45 5.84 10.29
C LEU A 80 3.94 6.00 10.50
N GLY A 81 3.45 7.22 10.73
CA GLY A 81 2.03 7.51 10.88
C GLY A 81 1.22 7.15 9.62
N GLY A 82 1.74 7.47 8.44
CA GLY A 82 1.11 7.11 7.17
C GLY A 82 1.20 5.61 6.87
N MET A 83 2.34 4.98 7.19
CA MET A 83 2.51 3.52 7.06
C MET A 83 1.52 2.75 7.91
N SER A 84 1.42 3.10 9.20
CA SER A 84 0.47 2.49 10.13
C SER A 84 -0.96 2.65 9.63
N ASN A 85 -1.33 3.84 9.16
CA ASN A 85 -2.63 4.10 8.58
C ASN A 85 -2.92 3.24 7.34
N ALA A 86 -1.97 3.15 6.39
CA ALA A 86 -2.14 2.34 5.19
C ALA A 86 -2.26 0.85 5.52
N GLN A 87 -1.47 0.36 6.48
CA GLN A 87 -1.53 -1.03 6.93
C GLN A 87 -2.90 -1.37 7.54
N VAL A 88 -3.42 -0.55 8.45
CA VAL A 88 -4.73 -0.76 9.09
C VAL A 88 -5.88 -0.61 8.08
N ASN A 89 -5.77 0.30 7.12
CA ASN A 89 -6.80 0.53 6.11
C ASN A 89 -6.72 -0.39 4.91
N GLY A 90 -5.64 -1.14 4.77
CA GLY A 90 -5.43 -2.03 3.64
C GLY A 90 -5.19 -1.25 2.35
N TRP A 91 -4.35 -0.22 2.40
CA TRP A 91 -4.01 0.63 1.26
C TRP A 91 -2.61 0.29 0.76
N PRO A 92 -2.43 0.01 -0.55
CA PRO A 92 -1.13 -0.34 -1.08
C PRO A 92 -0.22 0.90 -1.08
N MET A 93 0.87 0.84 -0.31
CA MET A 93 1.88 1.90 -0.34
C MET A 93 3.28 1.32 -0.24
N ILE A 94 4.25 2.05 -0.79
CA ILE A 94 5.67 1.76 -0.62
C ILE A 94 6.32 3.01 -0.04
N VAL A 95 7.06 2.84 1.05
CA VAL A 95 7.93 3.88 1.59
C VAL A 95 9.37 3.51 1.27
N ILE A 96 10.10 4.44 0.66
CA ILE A 96 11.53 4.33 0.43
C ILE A 96 12.22 5.37 1.30
N GLY A 97 13.09 4.90 2.20
CA GLY A 97 13.89 5.74 3.07
C GLY A 97 15.36 5.68 2.71
N GLY A 98 16.03 6.83 2.68
CA GLY A 98 17.49 6.85 2.73
C GLY A 98 18.00 6.46 4.11
N SER A 99 19.17 5.85 4.21
CA SER A 99 19.87 5.61 5.49
C SER A 99 21.34 5.98 5.39
N CYS A 100 22.03 6.04 6.54
CA CYS A 100 23.47 6.24 6.58
C CYS A 100 24.19 5.10 5.83
N GLY A 101 25.44 5.35 5.44
CA GLY A 101 26.29 4.31 4.89
C GLY A 101 26.49 3.19 5.89
N ARG A 102 26.54 1.95 5.40
CA ARG A 102 26.68 0.75 6.26
C ARG A 102 27.97 0.74 7.07
N ASP A 103 28.99 1.46 6.62
CA ASP A 103 30.27 1.66 7.30
C ASP A 103 30.20 2.59 8.53
N GLN A 104 29.10 3.34 8.68
CA GLN A 104 28.89 4.29 9.79
C GLN A 104 27.96 3.74 10.88
N GLU A 105 27.41 2.55 10.70
CA GLU A 105 26.51 1.92 11.67
C GLU A 105 27.22 1.51 12.96
N GLY A 106 26.57 1.76 14.09
CA GLY A 106 27.11 1.55 15.43
C GLY A 106 28.08 2.63 15.90
N PHE A 107 28.43 3.58 15.03
CA PHE A 107 29.35 4.69 15.34
C PHE A 107 28.62 6.02 15.60
N GLY A 108 27.28 6.05 15.56
CA GLY A 108 26.51 7.28 15.69
C GLY A 108 26.49 8.08 14.39
N GLY A 109 26.33 7.39 13.26
CA GLY A 109 26.25 7.99 11.94
C GLY A 109 25.16 9.07 11.86
N PHE A 110 25.31 10.00 10.90
CA PHE A 110 24.34 11.08 10.76
C PHE A 110 22.93 10.52 10.52
N GLN A 111 22.00 10.85 11.44
CA GLN A 111 20.63 10.35 11.43
C GLN A 111 20.50 8.81 11.38
N GLU A 112 21.48 8.11 11.96
CA GLU A 112 21.43 6.67 12.16
C GLU A 112 20.17 6.26 12.96
N PHE A 113 19.42 5.30 12.44
CA PHE A 113 18.21 4.79 13.08
C PHE A 113 17.91 3.38 12.54
N PRO A 114 17.41 2.44 13.39
CA PRO A 114 17.02 1.10 12.96
C PRO A 114 15.70 1.13 12.17
N GLN A 115 15.75 1.67 10.94
CA GLN A 115 14.56 1.94 10.12
C GLN A 115 13.84 0.65 9.71
N VAL A 116 14.60 -0.39 9.31
CA VAL A 116 14.04 -1.68 8.89
C VAL A 116 13.26 -2.31 10.04
N GLU A 117 13.85 -2.39 11.23
CA GLU A 117 13.24 -2.97 12.43
C GLU A 117 11.99 -2.18 12.83
N SER A 118 12.08 -0.86 12.83
CA SER A 118 10.99 0.05 13.18
C SER A 118 9.82 -0.02 12.19
N ALA A 119 10.10 -0.29 10.91
CA ALA A 119 9.08 -0.46 9.87
C ALA A 119 8.28 -1.77 9.99
N ARG A 120 8.84 -2.82 10.63
CA ARG A 120 8.26 -4.18 10.60
C ARG A 120 6.85 -4.25 11.16
N LEU A 121 6.54 -3.45 12.19
CA LEU A 121 5.22 -3.45 12.82
C LEU A 121 4.13 -2.81 11.94
N TYR A 122 4.52 -2.00 10.97
CA TYR A 122 3.63 -1.16 10.17
C TYR A 122 3.66 -1.51 8.69
N SER A 123 4.24 -2.66 8.31
CA SER A 123 4.38 -3.07 6.93
C SER A 123 4.28 -4.59 6.78
N LYS A 124 3.92 -5.03 5.58
CA LYS A 124 3.93 -6.44 5.19
C LYS A 124 5.31 -6.93 4.78
N TYR A 125 6.17 -5.98 4.43
CA TYR A 125 7.49 -6.26 3.89
C TYR A 125 8.44 -5.11 4.17
N THR A 126 9.60 -5.44 4.72
CA THR A 126 10.71 -4.52 4.96
C THR A 126 11.97 -5.13 4.38
N CYS A 127 12.78 -4.35 3.69
CA CYS A 127 14.09 -4.80 3.24
C CYS A 127 15.11 -3.69 3.17
N ARG A 128 16.37 -4.10 3.09
CA ARG A 128 17.51 -3.24 2.83
C ARG A 128 18.40 -3.94 1.80
N PRO A 129 18.31 -3.59 0.50
CA PRO A 129 19.14 -4.20 -0.52
C PRO A 129 20.63 -4.01 -0.20
N ALA A 130 21.41 -5.08 -0.26
CA ALA A 130 22.85 -5.04 0.05
C ALA A 130 23.72 -4.54 -1.13
N ASP A 131 23.16 -4.54 -2.34
CA ASP A 131 23.82 -4.14 -3.58
C ASP A 131 22.76 -3.59 -4.56
N ILE A 132 23.18 -2.67 -5.42
CA ILE A 132 22.34 -2.08 -6.48
C ILE A 132 21.65 -3.12 -7.37
N SER A 133 22.30 -4.26 -7.66
CA SER A 133 21.73 -5.34 -8.48
C SER A 133 20.49 -6.00 -7.86
N HIS A 134 20.31 -5.91 -6.54
CA HIS A 134 19.16 -6.49 -5.84
C HIS A 134 17.96 -5.53 -5.74
N ILE A 135 18.15 -4.24 -6.05
CA ILE A 135 17.08 -3.23 -5.95
C ILE A 135 15.85 -3.62 -6.79
N PRO A 136 15.97 -4.02 -8.07
CA PRO A 136 14.79 -4.33 -8.88
C PRO A 136 13.94 -5.47 -8.30
N PHE A 137 14.58 -6.52 -7.79
CA PHE A 137 13.92 -7.63 -7.10
C PHE A 137 13.14 -7.15 -5.87
N HIS A 138 13.77 -6.34 -5.03
CA HIS A 138 13.14 -5.83 -3.82
C HIS A 138 12.00 -4.84 -4.10
N VAL A 139 12.09 -4.07 -5.19
CA VAL A 139 11.01 -3.20 -5.65
C VAL A 139 9.80 -4.03 -6.13
N GLU A 140 10.00 -5.05 -6.98
CA GLU A 140 8.92 -5.96 -7.38
C GLU A 140 8.27 -6.62 -6.16
N LYS A 141 9.09 -7.13 -5.24
CA LYS A 141 8.61 -7.79 -4.04
C LYS A 141 7.83 -6.82 -3.14
N ALA A 142 8.27 -5.58 -2.99
CA ALA A 142 7.54 -4.56 -2.23
C ALA A 142 6.18 -4.23 -2.86
N VAL A 143 6.12 -4.16 -4.18
CA VAL A 143 4.85 -3.99 -4.94
C VAL A 143 3.95 -5.18 -4.71
N ARG A 144 4.43 -6.40 -4.93
CA ARG A 144 3.67 -7.63 -4.69
C ARG A 144 3.14 -7.72 -3.26
N GLN A 145 4.00 -7.47 -2.27
CA GLN A 145 3.60 -7.55 -0.86
C GLN A 145 2.63 -6.45 -0.46
N SER A 146 2.74 -5.24 -1.04
CA SER A 146 1.79 -4.16 -0.75
C SER A 146 0.42 -4.37 -1.40
N THR A 147 0.29 -5.18 -2.46
CA THR A 147 -0.98 -5.39 -3.18
C THR A 147 -1.64 -6.75 -2.93
N PHE A 148 -0.89 -7.83 -2.74
CA PHE A 148 -1.45 -9.19 -2.68
C PHE A 148 -2.18 -9.50 -1.37
N GLY A 149 -3.30 -10.23 -1.45
CA GLY A 149 -4.15 -10.50 -0.29
C GLY A 149 -4.79 -9.22 0.23
N ARG A 150 -4.78 -9.00 1.55
CA ARG A 150 -5.12 -7.68 2.10
C ARG A 150 -3.96 -6.71 1.78
N PRO A 151 -4.19 -5.61 1.03
CA PRO A 151 -3.12 -4.66 0.72
C PRO A 151 -2.56 -4.02 1.99
N GLY A 152 -1.43 -3.31 1.86
CA GLY A 152 -0.80 -2.64 3.00
C GLY A 152 0.48 -1.94 2.61
N ALA A 153 1.25 -1.54 3.62
CA ALA A 153 2.50 -0.84 3.41
C ALA A 153 3.69 -1.80 3.23
N SER A 154 4.67 -1.37 2.45
CA SER A 154 6.00 -1.96 2.34
C SER A 154 7.06 -0.89 2.57
N TYR A 155 8.24 -1.28 3.08
CA TYR A 155 9.37 -0.39 3.31
C TYR A 155 10.64 -0.91 2.63
N ILE A 156 11.36 -0.01 1.97
CA ILE A 156 12.69 -0.27 1.40
C ILE A 156 13.65 0.77 1.97
N ASP A 157 14.66 0.30 2.68
CA ASP A 157 15.78 1.10 3.15
C ASP A 157 16.89 1.11 2.09
N LEU A 158 17.32 2.30 1.68
CA LEU A 158 18.43 2.49 0.74
C LEU A 158 19.60 3.17 1.45
N ALA A 159 20.63 2.40 1.76
CA ALA A 159 21.86 2.91 2.38
C ALA A 159 22.61 3.84 1.42
N ALA A 160 23.20 4.91 1.97
CA ALA A 160 23.92 5.90 1.17
C ALA A 160 25.05 5.28 0.33
N ASP A 161 25.77 4.29 0.87
CA ASP A 161 26.83 3.59 0.14
C ASP A 161 26.29 2.72 -1.00
N VAL A 162 25.05 2.22 -0.90
CA VAL A 162 24.35 1.52 -1.99
C VAL A 162 23.86 2.52 -3.05
N ILE A 163 23.36 3.68 -2.62
CA ILE A 163 22.93 4.76 -3.53
C ILE A 163 24.10 5.27 -4.39
N ALA A 164 25.31 5.28 -3.82
CA ALA A 164 26.53 5.69 -4.51
C ALA A 164 27.12 4.63 -5.45
N GLN A 165 26.58 3.41 -5.51
CA GLN A 165 27.10 2.35 -6.38
C GLN A 165 26.77 2.58 -7.85
N GLU A 166 27.67 2.06 -8.70
CA GLU A 166 27.44 1.87 -10.13
C GLU A 166 27.78 0.44 -10.54
N ARG A 167 27.02 -0.10 -11.50
CA ARG A 167 27.29 -1.41 -12.11
C ARG A 167 27.08 -1.37 -13.63
N PRO A 168 27.65 -2.31 -14.39
CA PRO A 168 27.27 -2.49 -15.79
C PRO A 168 25.77 -2.81 -15.91
N GLU A 169 25.04 -2.17 -16.83
CA GLU A 169 23.59 -2.39 -17.01
C GLU A 169 23.27 -3.88 -17.27
N SER A 170 24.16 -4.59 -17.97
CA SER A 170 24.03 -6.03 -18.25
C SER A 170 24.08 -6.92 -17.01
N SER A 171 24.53 -6.40 -15.86
CA SER A 171 24.57 -7.13 -14.59
C SER A 171 23.31 -6.90 -13.73
N ILE A 172 22.36 -6.09 -14.20
CA ILE A 172 21.14 -5.76 -13.47
C ILE A 172 19.95 -6.41 -14.16
N GLU A 173 19.34 -7.37 -13.45
CA GLU A 173 18.11 -8.00 -13.91
C GLU A 173 16.89 -7.22 -13.38
N TYR A 174 15.99 -6.85 -14.28
CA TYR A 174 14.73 -6.20 -13.92
C TYR A 174 13.60 -7.21 -14.03
N PRO A 175 12.97 -7.59 -12.90
CA PRO A 175 11.76 -8.41 -12.95
C PRO A 175 10.69 -7.75 -13.80
N SER A 176 9.90 -8.56 -14.48
CA SER A 176 8.70 -8.08 -15.17
C SER A 176 7.74 -7.44 -14.17
N LYS A 177 6.78 -6.65 -14.69
CA LYS A 177 5.75 -6.04 -13.85
C LYS A 177 5.02 -7.12 -13.06
N CYS A 178 4.90 -6.91 -11.74
CA CYS A 178 4.11 -7.76 -10.87
C CYS A 178 2.69 -7.90 -11.44
N PRO A 179 2.17 -9.13 -11.62
CA PRO A 179 0.80 -9.33 -12.05
C PRO A 179 -0.18 -8.79 -11.01
N GLU A 180 -1.41 -8.55 -11.43
CA GLU A 180 -2.50 -8.18 -10.52
C GLU A 180 -2.73 -9.29 -9.47
N PRO A 181 -3.14 -8.94 -8.23
CA PRO A 181 -3.47 -9.92 -7.21
C PRO A 181 -4.54 -10.91 -7.70
N PRO A 182 -4.38 -12.22 -7.46
CA PRO A 182 -5.39 -13.20 -7.87
C PRO A 182 -6.70 -12.99 -7.11
N ILE A 183 -7.82 -13.12 -7.81
CA ILE A 183 -9.15 -13.09 -7.21
C ILE A 183 -9.41 -14.45 -6.55
N SER A 184 -9.65 -14.45 -5.23
CA SER A 184 -10.04 -15.65 -4.50
C SER A 184 -11.56 -15.82 -4.55
N LEU A 185 -12.02 -17.00 -5.00
CA LEU A 185 -13.43 -17.35 -5.02
C LEU A 185 -13.79 -18.19 -3.79
N ALA A 186 -14.97 -17.94 -3.23
CA ALA A 186 -15.51 -18.78 -2.17
C ALA A 186 -15.82 -20.19 -2.71
N PRO A 187 -15.49 -21.26 -1.96
CA PRO A 187 -15.90 -22.62 -2.32
C PRO A 187 -17.42 -22.73 -2.51
N PRO A 188 -17.90 -23.53 -3.49
CA PRO A 188 -19.34 -23.72 -3.72
C PRO A 188 -20.10 -24.20 -2.48
N SER A 189 -19.45 -24.96 -1.60
CA SER A 189 -20.03 -25.40 -0.33
C SER A 189 -20.38 -24.23 0.60
N LEU A 190 -19.53 -23.21 0.70
CA LEU A 190 -19.80 -22.02 1.51
C LEU A 190 -20.92 -21.17 0.91
N ILE A 191 -21.00 -21.10 -0.43
CA ILE A 191 -22.10 -20.41 -1.12
C ILE A 191 -23.42 -21.11 -0.84
N LYS A 192 -23.44 -22.45 -0.88
CA LYS A 192 -24.63 -23.24 -0.51
C LYS A 192 -25.04 -22.98 0.94
N SER A 193 -24.10 -23.06 1.88
CA SER A 193 -24.38 -22.78 3.30
C SER A 193 -24.90 -21.35 3.51
N LEU A 194 -24.39 -20.36 2.78
CA LEU A 194 -24.90 -18.99 2.84
C LEU A 194 -26.36 -18.92 2.37
N ASN A 195 -26.71 -19.58 1.28
CA ASN A 195 -28.10 -19.63 0.78
C ASN A 195 -29.04 -20.33 1.77
N ASP A 196 -28.60 -21.42 2.40
CA ASP A 196 -29.40 -22.14 3.40
C ASP A 196 -29.70 -21.23 4.61
N VAL A 197 -28.70 -20.49 5.09
CA VAL A 197 -28.86 -19.50 6.18
C VAL A 197 -29.75 -18.34 5.75
N LEU A 198 -29.55 -17.78 4.57
CA LEU A 198 -30.37 -16.66 4.08
C LEU A 198 -31.84 -17.06 3.86
N SER A 199 -32.11 -18.31 3.47
CA SER A 199 -33.48 -18.80 3.24
C SER A 199 -34.30 -18.94 4.53
N THR A 200 -33.63 -19.09 5.67
CA THR A 200 -34.26 -19.28 6.99
C THR A 200 -34.12 -18.05 7.90
N ALA A 201 -33.37 -17.03 7.47
CA ALA A 201 -33.13 -15.83 8.26
C ALA A 201 -34.37 -14.92 8.32
N GLU A 202 -34.86 -14.64 9.53
CA GLU A 202 -35.99 -13.73 9.71
C GLU A 202 -35.61 -12.24 9.61
N ARG A 203 -34.38 -11.89 9.99
CA ARG A 203 -33.89 -10.49 10.06
C ARG A 203 -32.43 -10.39 9.59
N PRO A 204 -32.13 -10.70 8.32
CA PRO A 204 -30.78 -10.60 7.79
C PRO A 204 -30.30 -9.15 7.74
N LEU A 205 -29.00 -8.96 7.91
CA LEU A 205 -28.31 -7.66 7.79
C LEU A 205 -27.00 -7.85 7.04
N VAL A 206 -26.76 -7.02 6.01
CA VAL A 206 -25.48 -6.99 5.29
C VAL A 206 -24.59 -5.90 5.89
N ILE A 207 -23.34 -6.25 6.25
CA ILE A 207 -22.35 -5.25 6.67
C ILE A 207 -21.33 -5.04 5.56
N ILE A 208 -21.28 -3.81 5.07
CA ILE A 208 -20.38 -3.45 3.97
C ILE A 208 -19.06 -2.97 4.55
N GLY A 209 -18.02 -3.77 4.34
CA GLY A 209 -16.66 -3.51 4.77
C GLY A 209 -15.87 -2.64 3.81
N LYS A 210 -14.68 -2.23 4.24
CA LYS A 210 -13.72 -1.47 3.42
C LYS A 210 -13.23 -2.25 2.19
N GLY A 211 -13.19 -3.58 2.28
CA GLY A 211 -12.77 -4.45 1.18
C GLY A 211 -13.71 -4.38 -0.03
N SER A 212 -15.01 -4.18 0.20
CA SER A 212 -15.97 -3.99 -0.89
C SER A 212 -15.69 -2.72 -1.72
N SER A 213 -15.29 -1.62 -1.06
CA SER A 213 -14.94 -0.38 -1.77
C SER A 213 -13.60 -0.51 -2.48
N TYR A 214 -12.57 -1.04 -1.81
CA TYR A 214 -11.28 -1.28 -2.45
C TYR A 214 -11.40 -2.25 -3.63
N GLY A 215 -12.24 -3.28 -3.49
CA GLY A 215 -12.56 -4.30 -4.50
C GLY A 215 -13.47 -3.82 -5.64
N HIS A 216 -13.97 -2.58 -5.62
CA HIS A 216 -14.95 -2.08 -6.59
C HIS A 216 -16.14 -3.03 -6.76
N ALA A 217 -16.65 -3.52 -5.63
CA ALA A 217 -17.77 -4.44 -5.57
C ALA A 217 -19.12 -3.70 -5.53
N GLU A 218 -19.19 -2.43 -5.96
CA GLU A 218 -20.39 -1.60 -5.84
C GLU A 218 -21.59 -2.22 -6.57
N ASN A 219 -21.38 -2.70 -7.79
CA ASN A 219 -22.43 -3.33 -8.59
C ASN A 219 -22.93 -4.67 -8.00
N PRO A 220 -22.07 -5.68 -7.75
CA PRO A 220 -22.54 -6.96 -7.21
C PRO A 220 -23.15 -6.83 -5.81
N VAL A 221 -22.59 -5.99 -4.94
CA VAL A 221 -23.15 -5.77 -3.59
C VAL A 221 -24.51 -5.07 -3.66
N ARG A 222 -24.65 -4.06 -4.52
CA ARG A 222 -25.92 -3.37 -4.74
C ARG A 222 -26.98 -4.33 -5.27
N GLN A 223 -26.63 -5.12 -6.29
CA GLN A 223 -27.55 -6.08 -6.88
C GLN A 223 -28.03 -7.12 -5.86
N PHE A 224 -27.12 -7.65 -5.03
CA PHE A 224 -27.47 -8.58 -3.96
C PHE A 224 -28.45 -7.96 -2.95
N ILE A 225 -28.18 -6.75 -2.49
CA ILE A 225 -29.04 -6.02 -1.53
C ILE A 225 -30.42 -5.74 -2.14
N GLU A 226 -30.47 -5.29 -3.39
CA GLU A 226 -31.73 -4.95 -4.08
C GLU A 226 -32.55 -6.19 -4.44
N GLN A 227 -31.93 -7.29 -4.85
CA GLN A 227 -32.65 -8.52 -5.20
C GLN A 227 -33.28 -9.19 -3.98
N HIS A 228 -32.56 -9.20 -2.85
CA HIS A 228 -33.04 -9.86 -1.63
C HIS A 228 -33.75 -8.90 -0.67
N GLN A 229 -33.79 -7.61 -0.97
CA GLN A 229 -34.39 -6.56 -0.12
C GLN A 229 -33.84 -6.58 1.32
N ILE A 230 -32.54 -6.87 1.48
CA ILE A 230 -31.90 -7.01 2.79
C ILE A 230 -31.37 -5.64 3.24
N PRO A 231 -31.66 -5.17 4.47
CA PRO A 231 -31.09 -3.93 4.98
C PRO A 231 -29.56 -4.04 5.10
N PHE A 232 -28.86 -2.92 4.97
CA PHE A 232 -27.40 -2.89 5.06
C PHE A 232 -26.87 -1.79 5.98
N LEU A 233 -25.72 -2.09 6.59
CA LEU A 233 -24.95 -1.19 7.44
C LEU A 233 -23.56 -0.99 6.83
N PRO A 234 -23.25 0.20 6.28
CA PRO A 234 -21.91 0.49 5.82
C PRO A 234 -20.98 0.82 7.00
N THR A 235 -19.80 0.19 7.03
CA THR A 235 -18.69 0.70 7.85
C THR A 235 -18.23 2.07 7.32
N PRO A 236 -17.48 2.88 8.08
CA PRO A 236 -17.05 4.21 7.61
C PRO A 236 -16.40 4.22 6.22
N MET A 237 -15.65 3.17 5.89
CA MET A 237 -14.99 2.99 4.60
C MET A 237 -15.77 2.11 3.61
N GLY A 238 -16.88 1.51 4.03
CA GLY A 238 -17.83 0.85 3.13
C GLY A 238 -18.92 1.79 2.61
N LYS A 239 -18.94 3.05 3.09
CA LYS A 239 -19.86 4.08 2.59
C LYS A 239 -19.62 4.36 1.11
N GLY A 240 -20.70 4.61 0.39
CA GLY A 240 -20.66 4.88 -1.05
C GLY A 240 -20.64 3.62 -1.94
N VAL A 241 -20.37 2.42 -1.39
CA VAL A 241 -20.51 1.16 -2.14
C VAL A 241 -21.97 0.95 -2.56
N VAL A 242 -22.87 1.15 -1.61
CA VAL A 242 -24.30 1.36 -1.85
C VAL A 242 -24.64 2.77 -1.35
N SER A 243 -25.55 3.44 -2.06
CA SER A 243 -25.95 4.81 -1.72
C SER A 243 -26.52 4.88 -0.31
N ASP A 244 -25.98 5.79 0.52
CA ASP A 244 -26.49 6.07 1.87
C ASP A 244 -27.95 6.58 1.85
N ARG A 245 -28.45 7.01 0.68
CA ARG A 245 -29.86 7.42 0.47
C ARG A 245 -30.82 6.26 0.21
N SER A 246 -30.31 5.04 0.08
CA SER A 246 -31.15 3.86 -0.11
C SER A 246 -32.11 3.68 1.08
N PRO A 247 -33.38 3.32 0.86
CA PRO A 247 -34.31 3.01 1.95
C PRO A 247 -33.87 1.80 2.79
N LEU A 248 -32.96 0.96 2.26
CA LEU A 248 -32.39 -0.20 2.95
C LEU A 248 -31.16 0.16 3.81
N CYS A 249 -30.70 1.41 3.78
CA CYS A 249 -29.55 1.85 4.57
C CYS A 249 -29.95 2.08 6.03
N VAL A 250 -29.38 1.30 6.95
CA VAL A 250 -29.63 1.40 8.40
C VAL A 250 -28.43 1.99 9.16
N SER A 251 -27.70 2.92 8.55
CA SER A 251 -26.50 3.54 9.11
C SER A 251 -26.69 4.18 10.49
N SER A 252 -27.89 4.66 10.81
CA SER A 252 -28.28 5.21 12.11
C SER A 252 -28.35 4.17 13.24
N ALA A 253 -28.46 2.87 12.91
CA ALA A 253 -28.57 1.78 13.87
C ALA A 253 -27.22 1.22 14.35
N ARG A 254 -26.09 1.82 13.93
CA ARG A 254 -24.72 1.31 14.17
C ARG A 254 -24.43 0.99 15.65
N SER A 255 -24.94 1.77 16.59
CA SER A 255 -24.70 1.57 18.03
C SER A 255 -25.54 0.45 18.66
N LYS A 256 -26.47 -0.18 17.90
CA LYS A 256 -27.44 -1.16 18.39
C LYS A 256 -27.40 -2.52 17.67
N SER A 257 -26.48 -2.74 16.72
CA SER A 257 -26.43 -3.96 15.91
C SER A 257 -25.60 -5.06 16.59
N VAL A 258 -26.18 -6.23 16.89
CA VAL A 258 -25.54 -7.29 17.71
C VAL A 258 -25.22 -8.59 16.93
N ILE A 259 -25.64 -8.73 15.66
CA ILE A 259 -25.33 -9.91 14.83
C ILE A 259 -24.90 -9.46 13.43
N CYS A 260 -23.74 -9.92 12.96
CA CYS A 260 -23.00 -9.33 11.83
C CYS A 260 -22.51 -10.39 10.84
N LEU A 261 -22.98 -10.34 9.59
CA LEU A 261 -22.34 -11.02 8.44
C LEU A 261 -21.28 -10.07 7.85
N PHE A 262 -20.01 -10.48 7.91
CA PHE A 262 -18.88 -9.72 7.39
C PHE A 262 -18.58 -10.10 5.93
N PHE A 263 -18.64 -9.11 5.04
CA PHE A 263 -17.97 -9.21 3.74
C PHE A 263 -16.57 -8.60 3.88
N TYR A 264 -15.54 -9.45 3.78
CA TYR A 264 -14.13 -9.04 3.73
C TYR A 264 -13.70 -8.68 2.31
#